data_AF-A0A1Y2F5Y2-F1
#
_entry.id   AF-A0A1Y2F5Y2-F1
#
_cell.length_a   1.000
_cell.length_b   1.000
_cell.length_c   1.000
_cell.angle_alpha   90.00
_cell.angle_beta   90.00
_cell.angle_gamma   90.00
#
_symmetry.space_group_name_H-M   'P 1'
#
loop_
_entity.id
_entity.type
_entity.pdbx_description
1 polymer ?
#
loop_
_entity_poly.entity_id
_entity_poly.type
_entity_poly.pdbx_seq_one_letter_code
_entity_poly.pdbx_strand_id
1 'polypeptide(L)'
;MSSYGIAQDPIILTHRMPRPLYDERGRLINSDEYDEFDEFWWLKTVRYDISLGGKDIGSLAFWVIELEEIRDRFYGEMDGPSQECMEFGFTLFDEHGNFKASKFRNEGTGAWGKEVDDDYIVYLQDIYIEEAYRGRGIATKVLENMWKLPEIAYAFNLDFVFAWPTPRTTVKLTKAEWVEQRERLIKLFRSVGFRRIGNTVHFCLAKDPHHFSKQVPIDQDAPHLEPSTYAEAQAADKESSEAFMAMLKQWGVPGYT
;
A
#
# COMPACT_ATOMS: atom_id res chain seq x y z
N MET A 1 34.05 15.02 31.98
CA MET A 1 32.76 15.34 31.31
C MET A 1 33.07 15.87 29.92
N SER A 2 32.87 15.05 28.89
CA SER A 2 32.88 15.49 27.48
C SER A 2 31.96 14.53 26.73
N SER A 3 30.65 14.79 26.82
CA SER A 3 29.66 14.15 25.97
C SER A 3 29.77 14.76 24.58
N TYR A 4 30.52 14.11 23.69
CA TYR A 4 30.39 14.34 22.27
C TYR A 4 28.98 13.93 21.87
N GLY A 5 28.11 14.92 21.67
CA GLY A 5 26.84 14.72 21.01
C GLY A 5 27.12 14.25 19.59
N ILE A 6 26.86 12.97 19.32
CA ILE A 6 26.85 12.43 17.97
C ILE A 6 25.76 13.21 17.24
N ALA A 7 26.16 14.05 16.28
CA ALA A 7 25.23 14.61 15.31
C ALA A 7 24.51 13.42 14.67
N GLN A 8 23.20 13.29 14.88
CA GLN A 8 22.45 12.26 14.16
C GLN A 8 22.43 12.70 12.71
N ASP A 9 23.13 11.97 11.85
CA ASP A 9 23.10 12.20 10.41
C ASP A 9 21.64 12.31 9.94
N PRO A 10 21.29 13.31 9.11
CA PRO A 10 19.93 13.47 8.66
C PRO A 10 19.53 12.30 7.74
N ILE A 11 18.30 11.84 7.90
CA ILE A 11 17.66 10.96 6.92
C ILE A 11 17.18 11.85 5.77
N ILE A 12 17.60 11.51 4.55
CA ILE A 12 17.23 12.24 3.34
C ILE A 12 16.44 11.29 2.44
N LEU A 13 15.31 11.78 1.94
CA LEU A 13 14.53 11.12 0.90
C LEU A 13 14.82 11.83 -0.42
N THR A 14 15.39 11.12 -1.38
CA THR A 14 15.63 11.64 -2.73
C THR A 14 14.74 10.92 -3.71
N HIS A 15 13.99 11.67 -4.52
CA HIS A 15 13.18 11.09 -5.59
C HIS A 15 14.11 10.26 -6.49
N ARG A 16 13.83 8.96 -6.59
CA ARG A 16 14.64 8.05 -7.39
C ARG A 16 14.27 8.31 -8.84
N MET A 17 15.15 9.01 -9.56
CA MET A 17 15.08 9.05 -11.02
C MET A 17 15.32 7.64 -11.56
N PRO A 18 14.68 7.25 -12.68
CA PRO A 18 14.98 5.99 -13.33
C PRO A 18 16.49 5.87 -13.55
N ARG A 19 17.10 4.74 -13.16
CA ARG A 19 18.52 4.53 -13.45
C ARG A 19 18.65 4.36 -14.96
N PRO A 20 19.52 5.12 -15.64
CA PRO A 20 19.78 4.88 -17.06
C PRO A 20 20.29 3.46 -17.24
N LEU A 21 19.63 2.70 -18.12
CA LEU A 21 20.05 1.36 -18.49
C LEU A 21 21.16 1.48 -19.54
N TYR A 22 22.22 0.69 -19.35
CA TYR A 22 23.34 0.62 -20.29
C TYR A 22 23.39 -0.78 -20.90
N ASP A 23 23.63 -0.87 -22.20
CA ASP A 23 23.88 -2.15 -22.86
C ASP A 23 25.22 -2.74 -22.39
N GLU A 24 25.50 -4.00 -22.76
CA GLU A 24 26.78 -4.67 -22.46
C GLU A 24 28.02 -3.92 -23.00
N ARG A 25 27.81 -2.90 -23.83
CA ARG A 25 28.85 -2.05 -24.43
C ARG A 25 28.90 -0.65 -23.80
N GLY A 26 28.17 -0.42 -22.71
CA GLY A 26 28.15 0.85 -21.99
C GLY A 26 27.42 1.98 -22.72
N ARG A 27 26.59 1.68 -23.72
CA ARG A 27 25.74 2.67 -24.40
C ARG A 27 24.42 2.82 -23.67
N LEU A 28 23.99 4.06 -23.49
CA LEU A 28 22.64 4.37 -23.00
C LEU A 28 21.63 3.66 -23.90
N ILE A 29 20.95 2.67 -23.35
CA ILE A 29 19.69 2.19 -23.87
C ILE A 29 18.70 3.29 -23.45
N ASN A 30 17.83 3.71 -24.37
CA ASN A 30 16.89 4.79 -24.14
C ASN A 30 16.30 4.66 -22.73
N SER A 31 16.63 5.63 -21.85
CA SER A 31 16.37 5.55 -20.41
C SER A 31 14.93 5.95 -20.08
N ASP A 32 14.04 5.83 -21.06
CA ASP A 32 12.62 6.01 -20.85
C ASP A 32 12.21 4.89 -19.91
N GLU A 33 11.93 5.32 -18.69
CA GLU A 33 11.01 4.74 -17.71
C GLU A 33 10.62 3.30 -18.02
N TYR A 34 11.18 2.36 -17.27
CA TYR A 34 10.48 1.11 -17.03
C TYR A 34 9.82 1.27 -15.65
N ASP A 35 8.68 1.96 -15.60
CA ASP A 35 7.70 1.62 -14.58
C ASP A 35 7.20 0.22 -14.92
N GLU A 36 7.21 -0.68 -13.93
CA GLU A 36 6.69 -2.04 -14.10
C GLU A 36 5.22 -2.02 -14.55
N PHE A 37 4.55 -0.88 -14.34
CA PHE A 37 3.15 -0.64 -14.65
C PHE A 37 2.92 0.44 -15.73
N ASP A 38 3.90 0.74 -16.59
CA ASP A 38 3.74 1.76 -17.66
C ASP A 38 2.58 1.46 -18.63
N GLU A 39 2.12 0.21 -18.72
CA GLU A 39 0.94 -0.16 -19.50
C GLU A 39 -0.39 0.33 -18.89
N PHE A 40 -0.38 0.70 -17.61
CA PHE A 40 -1.54 1.19 -16.85
C PHE A 40 -1.45 2.71 -16.69
N TRP A 41 -1.99 3.45 -17.64
CA TRP A 41 -1.99 4.92 -17.70
C TRP A 41 -2.57 5.62 -16.45
N TRP A 42 -3.40 4.92 -15.68
CA TRP A 42 -4.04 5.38 -14.44
C TRP A 42 -3.24 5.04 -13.17
N LEU A 43 -2.16 4.26 -13.27
CA LEU A 43 -1.34 3.80 -12.16
C LEU A 43 0.10 4.29 -12.31
N LYS A 44 0.56 5.07 -11.34
CA LYS A 44 1.94 5.55 -11.29
C LYS A 44 2.70 5.02 -10.08
N THR A 45 3.90 4.50 -10.29
CA THR A 45 4.81 4.17 -9.20
C THR A 45 5.75 5.32 -8.88
N VAL A 46 5.70 5.81 -7.65
CA VAL A 46 6.61 6.87 -7.15
C VAL A 46 7.63 6.23 -6.21
N ARG A 47 8.93 6.42 -6.47
CA ARG A 47 10.01 5.80 -5.70
C ARG A 47 10.97 6.83 -5.11
N TYR A 48 11.42 6.55 -3.89
CA TYR A 48 12.37 7.36 -3.14
C TYR A 48 13.52 6.49 -2.62
N ASP A 49 14.73 7.01 -2.74
CA ASP A 49 15.91 6.48 -2.05
C ASP A 49 15.98 7.04 -0.64
N ILE A 50 16.33 6.18 0.32
CA ILE A 50 16.49 6.54 1.73
C ILE A 50 17.99 6.61 2.00
N SER A 51 18.51 7.82 2.24
CA SER A 51 19.92 8.02 2.54
C SER A 51 20.17 8.44 3.99
N LEU A 52 21.24 7.93 4.60
CA LEU A 52 21.73 8.32 5.92
C LEU A 52 23.24 8.60 5.86
N GLY A 53 23.64 9.82 6.20
CA GLY A 53 25.06 10.22 6.13
C GLY A 53 25.65 10.12 4.72
N GLY A 54 24.82 10.34 3.68
CA GLY A 54 25.21 10.24 2.27
C GLY A 54 25.30 8.82 1.70
N LYS A 55 24.94 7.80 2.47
CA LYS A 55 24.82 6.42 1.98
C LYS A 55 23.37 6.08 1.71
N ASP A 56 23.09 5.49 0.55
CA ASP A 56 21.81 4.82 0.30
C ASP A 56 21.71 3.60 1.22
N ILE A 57 20.61 3.51 1.95
CA ILE A 57 20.35 2.48 2.97
C ILE A 57 18.95 1.87 2.83
N GLY A 58 18.22 2.20 1.77
CA GLY A 58 16.84 1.76 1.65
C GLY A 58 16.03 2.47 0.56
N SER A 59 14.76 2.07 0.46
CA SER A 59 13.84 2.67 -0.49
C SER A 59 12.42 2.72 0.04
N LEU A 60 11.64 3.65 -0.49
CA LEU A 60 10.21 3.82 -0.25
C LEU A 60 9.50 3.90 -1.60
N ALA A 61 8.37 3.21 -1.77
CA ALA A 61 7.59 3.26 -3.00
C ALA A 61 6.09 3.37 -2.72
N PHE A 62 5.41 4.15 -3.56
CA PHE A 62 3.97 4.33 -3.54
C PHE A 62 3.38 4.02 -4.91
N TRP A 63 2.17 3.50 -4.92
CA TRP A 63 1.26 3.61 -6.05
C TRP A 63 0.39 4.84 -5.87
N VAL A 64 0.23 5.58 -6.97
CA VAL A 64 -0.78 6.61 -7.12
C VAL A 64 -1.76 6.12 -8.19
N ILE A 65 -3.01 5.94 -7.81
CA ILE A 65 -4.08 5.42 -8.64
C ILE A 65 -5.05 6.56 -8.91
N GLU A 66 -5.22 6.92 -10.18
CA GLU A 66 -6.19 7.92 -10.63
C GLU A 66 -7.54 7.24 -10.89
N LEU A 67 -8.47 7.37 -9.94
CA LEU A 67 -9.72 6.65 -9.95
C LEU A 67 -10.66 7.10 -11.07
N GLU A 68 -10.70 8.40 -11.38
CA GLU A 68 -11.64 8.98 -12.34
C GLU A 68 -11.57 8.28 -13.71
N GLU A 69 -10.37 7.94 -14.15
CA GLU A 69 -10.10 7.29 -15.44
C GLU A 69 -10.58 5.84 -15.52
N ILE A 70 -10.83 5.19 -14.37
CA ILE A 70 -11.13 3.76 -14.30
C ILE A 70 -12.45 3.41 -13.62
N ARG A 71 -13.23 4.37 -13.11
CA ARG A 71 -14.46 4.08 -12.33
C ARG A 71 -15.42 3.12 -13.03
N ASP A 72 -15.63 3.26 -14.33
CA ASP A 72 -16.58 2.41 -15.08
C ASP A 72 -16.12 0.94 -15.24
N ARG A 73 -14.83 0.67 -15.01
CA ARG A 73 -14.22 -0.66 -15.15
C ARG A 73 -13.32 -1.00 -13.98
N PHE A 74 -13.55 -0.40 -12.81
CA PHE A 74 -12.57 -0.34 -11.72
C PHE A 74 -12.04 -1.73 -11.35
N TYR A 75 -12.90 -2.72 -11.16
CA TYR A 75 -12.43 -4.08 -10.87
C TYR A 75 -11.60 -4.72 -12.00
N GLY A 76 -11.98 -4.51 -13.26
CA GLY A 76 -11.23 -5.05 -14.40
C GLY A 76 -9.85 -4.41 -14.54
N GLU A 77 -9.76 -3.11 -14.26
CA GLU A 77 -8.48 -2.37 -14.30
C GLU A 77 -7.59 -2.79 -13.12
N MET A 78 -8.12 -2.88 -11.90
CA MET A 78 -7.35 -3.25 -10.70
C MET A 78 -6.84 -4.70 -10.69
N ASP A 79 -7.45 -5.61 -11.47
CA ASP A 79 -7.00 -7.01 -11.62
C ASP A 79 -5.69 -7.12 -12.43
N GLY A 80 -5.46 -6.20 -13.37
CA GLY A 80 -4.32 -6.27 -14.30
C GLY A 80 -2.94 -6.18 -13.65
N PRO A 81 -2.65 -5.14 -12.83
CA PRO A 81 -1.27 -4.88 -12.38
C PRO A 81 -0.66 -5.97 -11.50
N SER A 82 -1.39 -6.44 -10.49
CA SER A 82 -0.91 -7.48 -9.58
C SER A 82 -2.03 -8.02 -8.69
N GLN A 83 -1.80 -9.20 -8.11
CA GLN A 83 -2.70 -9.78 -7.10
C GLN A 83 -2.91 -8.83 -5.91
N GLU A 84 -1.88 -8.09 -5.49
CA GLU A 84 -1.99 -7.12 -4.39
C GLU A 84 -2.91 -5.95 -4.77
N CYS A 85 -2.80 -5.45 -6.01
CA CYS A 85 -3.68 -4.39 -6.52
C CYS A 85 -5.14 -4.87 -6.57
N MET A 86 -5.38 -6.07 -7.12
CA MET A 86 -6.70 -6.69 -7.19
C MET A 86 -7.31 -6.85 -5.80
N GLU A 87 -6.58 -7.48 -4.87
CA GLU A 87 -7.06 -7.74 -3.50
C GLU A 87 -7.38 -6.43 -2.78
N PHE A 88 -6.53 -5.41 -2.93
CA PHE A 88 -6.77 -4.08 -2.39
C PHE A 88 -8.07 -3.45 -2.93
N GLY A 89 -8.23 -3.44 -4.26
CA GLY A 89 -9.42 -2.89 -4.92
C GLY A 89 -10.70 -3.61 -4.49
N PHE A 90 -10.70 -4.94 -4.54
CA PHE A 90 -11.91 -5.75 -4.31
C PHE A 90 -12.29 -5.79 -2.83
N THR A 91 -11.30 -5.74 -1.94
CA THR A 91 -11.56 -5.79 -0.50
C THR A 91 -12.21 -4.50 -0.02
N LEU A 92 -11.72 -3.35 -0.48
CA LEU A 92 -12.07 -2.04 0.10
C LEU A 92 -13.10 -1.24 -0.70
N PHE A 93 -13.14 -1.40 -2.02
CA PHE A 93 -13.96 -0.58 -2.92
C PHE A 93 -14.99 -1.44 -3.66
N ASP A 94 -16.08 -0.82 -4.12
CA ASP A 94 -17.08 -1.42 -4.99
C ASP A 94 -16.63 -1.46 -6.47
N GLU A 95 -17.46 -1.97 -7.38
CA GLU A 95 -17.13 -2.06 -8.81
C GLU A 95 -16.93 -0.70 -9.50
N HIS A 96 -17.22 0.41 -8.81
CA HIS A 96 -17.08 1.78 -9.30
C HIS A 96 -15.94 2.55 -8.62
N GLY A 97 -15.12 1.86 -7.82
CA GLY A 97 -14.02 2.46 -7.08
C GLY A 97 -14.49 3.32 -5.90
N ASN A 98 -15.72 3.16 -5.42
CA ASN A 98 -16.17 3.82 -4.18
C ASN A 98 -15.89 2.91 -2.99
N PHE A 99 -15.39 3.50 -1.92
CA PHE A 99 -15.12 2.83 -0.67
C PHE A 99 -16.40 2.25 -0.08
N LYS A 100 -16.31 1.01 0.39
CA LYS A 100 -17.42 0.25 1.00
C LYS A 100 -17.74 0.76 2.42
N ALA A 101 -17.97 2.07 2.58
CA ALA A 101 -18.17 2.74 3.87
C ALA A 101 -19.27 2.10 4.72
N SER A 102 -20.38 1.68 4.11
CA SER A 102 -21.49 1.01 4.83
C SER A 102 -21.07 -0.30 5.50
N LYS A 103 -20.11 -1.03 4.91
CA LYS A 103 -19.51 -2.23 5.48
C LYS A 103 -18.59 -1.84 6.64
N PHE A 104 -17.61 -0.99 6.37
CA PHE A 104 -16.54 -0.69 7.34
C PHE A 104 -16.97 0.17 8.52
N ARG A 105 -18.11 0.86 8.42
CA ARG A 105 -18.73 1.52 9.57
C ARG A 105 -19.10 0.53 10.70
N ASN A 106 -19.40 -0.72 10.34
CA ASN A 106 -19.85 -1.75 11.28
C ASN A 106 -18.78 -2.82 11.55
N GLU A 107 -17.60 -2.73 10.93
CA GLU A 107 -16.48 -3.66 11.11
C GLU A 107 -15.30 -2.98 11.79
N GLY A 108 -14.49 -3.77 12.51
CA GLY A 108 -13.30 -3.27 13.21
C GLY A 108 -13.62 -2.15 14.20
N THR A 109 -12.97 -1.00 14.01
CA THR A 109 -13.14 0.20 14.85
C THR A 109 -14.16 1.19 14.29
N GLY A 110 -14.68 0.98 13.07
CA GLY A 110 -15.55 1.94 12.40
C GLY A 110 -14.86 3.25 12.03
N ALA A 111 -13.52 3.28 12.01
CA ALA A 111 -12.75 4.52 11.91
C ALA A 111 -12.65 5.12 10.51
N TRP A 112 -13.21 4.45 9.50
CA TRP A 112 -13.09 4.83 8.11
C TRP A 112 -14.47 4.75 7.45
N GLY A 113 -14.83 5.81 6.74
CA GLY A 113 -16.05 5.97 5.98
C GLY A 113 -15.77 6.60 4.61
N LYS A 114 -16.77 7.30 4.07
CA LYS A 114 -16.70 7.91 2.72
C LYS A 114 -15.67 9.03 2.60
N GLU A 115 -15.10 9.50 3.71
CA GLU A 115 -14.03 10.48 3.68
C GLU A 115 -12.78 10.02 2.93
N VAL A 116 -12.60 8.70 2.75
CA VAL A 116 -11.49 8.14 1.96
C VAL A 116 -11.83 7.99 0.47
N ASP A 117 -13.05 8.35 0.05
CA ASP A 117 -13.42 8.45 -1.36
C ASP A 117 -12.82 9.73 -1.93
N ASP A 118 -11.81 9.58 -2.79
CA ASP A 118 -11.13 10.67 -3.45
C ASP A 118 -10.90 10.30 -4.94
N ASP A 119 -10.46 11.24 -5.76
CA ASP A 119 -10.12 10.98 -7.17
C ASP A 119 -8.75 10.31 -7.31
N TYR A 120 -7.91 10.40 -6.28
CA TYR A 120 -6.62 9.72 -6.19
C TYR A 120 -6.55 8.82 -4.96
N ILE A 121 -6.14 7.56 -5.17
CA ILE A 121 -5.75 6.67 -4.08
C ILE A 121 -4.22 6.62 -4.02
N VAL A 122 -3.67 6.73 -2.82
CA VAL A 122 -2.26 6.40 -2.59
C VAL A 122 -2.09 5.18 -1.70
N TYR A 123 -1.31 4.25 -2.22
CA TYR A 123 -1.01 2.98 -1.58
C TYR A 123 0.50 2.86 -1.38
N LEU A 124 0.92 2.73 -0.12
CA LEU A 124 2.30 2.44 0.25
C LEU A 124 2.63 1.00 -0.14
N GLN A 125 3.28 0.85 -1.30
CA GLN A 125 3.67 -0.44 -1.86
C GLN A 125 4.83 -1.05 -1.07
N ASP A 126 5.91 -0.29 -0.86
CA ASP A 126 7.13 -0.83 -0.28
C ASP A 126 7.81 0.17 0.66
N ILE A 127 8.32 -0.35 1.78
CA ILE A 127 9.37 0.29 2.56
C ILE A 127 10.46 -0.73 2.86
N TYR A 128 11.68 -0.45 2.41
CA TYR A 128 12.83 -1.30 2.60
C TYR A 128 13.94 -0.53 3.30
N ILE A 129 14.48 -1.12 4.36
CA ILE A 129 15.69 -0.65 5.05
C ILE A 129 16.69 -1.79 5.05
N GLU A 130 17.93 -1.49 4.66
CA GLU A 130 19.05 -2.43 4.72
C GLU A 130 19.24 -2.98 6.13
N GLU A 131 19.54 -4.29 6.23
CA GLU A 131 19.56 -5.01 7.49
C GLU A 131 20.49 -4.39 8.54
N ALA A 132 21.67 -3.92 8.12
CA ALA A 132 22.65 -3.27 9.00
C ALA A 132 22.14 -1.99 9.67
N TYR A 133 21.10 -1.35 9.11
CA TYR A 133 20.50 -0.10 9.57
C TYR A 133 19.15 -0.28 10.27
N ARG A 134 18.59 -1.50 10.30
CA ARG A 134 17.33 -1.80 11.00
C ARG A 134 17.45 -1.63 12.52
N GLY A 135 16.30 -1.47 13.19
CA GLY A 135 16.24 -1.31 14.65
C GLY A 135 16.65 0.08 15.17
N ARG A 136 16.88 1.05 14.26
CA ARG A 136 17.33 2.42 14.60
C ARG A 136 16.22 3.48 14.44
N GLY A 137 14.97 3.07 14.28
CA GLY A 137 13.82 3.97 14.08
C GLY A 137 13.78 4.69 12.71
N ILE A 138 14.58 4.24 11.73
CA ILE A 138 14.67 4.89 10.41
C ILE A 138 13.33 4.81 9.67
N ALA A 139 12.72 3.62 9.60
CA ALA A 139 11.42 3.45 8.94
C ALA A 139 10.33 4.34 9.55
N THR A 140 10.30 4.46 10.88
CA THR A 140 9.39 5.36 11.61
C THR A 140 9.56 6.80 11.14
N LYS A 141 10.81 7.31 11.16
CA LYS A 141 11.12 8.68 10.72
C LYS A 141 10.77 8.89 9.24
N VAL A 142 10.98 7.89 8.38
CA VAL A 142 10.63 7.96 6.95
C VAL A 142 9.12 8.10 6.77
N LEU A 143 8.33 7.23 7.40
CA LEU A 143 6.86 7.26 7.30
C LEU A 143 6.25 8.52 7.93
N GLU A 144 6.82 9.03 9.04
CA GLU A 144 6.37 10.30 9.64
C GLU A 144 6.63 11.51 8.73
N ASN A 145 7.69 11.47 7.91
CA ASN A 145 8.04 12.56 7.00
C ASN A 145 7.47 12.40 5.59
N MET A 146 6.77 11.29 5.28
CA MET A 146 6.26 11.05 3.93
C MET A 146 5.26 12.11 3.47
N TRP A 147 4.51 12.72 4.38
CA TRP A 147 3.59 13.83 4.10
C TRP A 147 4.26 15.09 3.52
N LYS A 148 5.60 15.17 3.57
CA LYS A 148 6.38 16.27 3.01
C LYS A 148 6.88 15.98 1.59
N LEU A 149 6.68 14.75 1.10
CA LEU A 149 7.11 14.35 -0.23
C LEU A 149 6.29 15.11 -1.29
N PRO A 150 6.92 15.63 -2.36
CA PRO A 150 6.26 16.42 -3.39
C PRO A 150 4.93 15.85 -3.91
N GLU A 151 4.88 14.55 -4.20
CA GLU A 151 3.69 13.90 -4.75
C GLU A 151 2.55 13.89 -3.71
N ILE A 152 2.87 13.60 -2.45
CA ILE A 152 1.89 13.53 -1.38
C ILE A 152 1.42 14.93 -0.94
N ALA A 153 2.35 15.87 -0.82
CA ALA A 153 2.09 17.19 -0.27
C ALA A 153 1.43 18.15 -1.26
N TYR A 154 1.81 18.08 -2.54
CA TYR A 154 1.48 19.13 -3.51
C TYR A 154 0.84 18.61 -4.79
N ALA A 155 1.32 17.48 -5.34
CA ALA A 155 0.82 17.02 -6.64
C ALA A 155 -0.62 16.49 -6.55
N PHE A 156 -0.90 15.72 -5.50
CA PHE A 156 -2.20 15.05 -5.33
C PHE A 156 -2.99 15.56 -4.11
N ASN A 157 -2.38 16.42 -3.28
CA ASN A 157 -2.96 16.96 -2.03
C ASN A 157 -3.69 15.90 -1.18
N LEU A 158 -3.03 14.77 -0.94
CA LEU A 158 -3.68 13.59 -0.39
C LEU A 158 -3.86 13.70 1.12
N ASP A 159 -5.00 13.18 1.59
CA ASP A 159 -5.33 13.10 3.01
C ASP A 159 -5.19 11.70 3.60
N PHE A 160 -5.07 10.67 2.74
CA PHE A 160 -5.04 9.27 3.14
C PHE A 160 -3.96 8.47 2.42
N VAL A 161 -3.31 7.56 3.15
CA VAL A 161 -2.36 6.59 2.59
C VAL A 161 -2.76 5.20 3.05
N PHE A 162 -3.02 4.31 2.10
CA PHE A 162 -3.34 2.91 2.32
C PHE A 162 -2.08 2.06 2.36
N ALA A 163 -2.14 0.90 3.01
CA ALA A 163 -1.05 -0.07 3.00
C ALA A 163 -1.52 -1.47 3.35
N TRP A 164 -0.79 -2.48 2.90
CA TRP A 164 -0.84 -3.83 3.44
C TRP A 164 0.49 -4.19 4.09
N PRO A 165 0.59 -4.21 5.43
CA PRO A 165 1.83 -4.54 6.14
C PRO A 165 2.20 -6.02 6.00
N THR A 166 2.80 -6.40 4.88
CA THR A 166 3.23 -7.76 4.58
C THR A 166 4.76 -7.84 4.44
N PRO A 167 5.43 -8.87 4.99
CA PRO A 167 6.86 -9.02 4.81
C PRO A 167 7.24 -9.30 3.36
N ARG A 168 8.06 -8.43 2.78
CA ARG A 168 8.72 -8.70 1.50
C ARG A 168 10.02 -9.45 1.74
N THR A 169 10.12 -10.66 1.21
CA THR A 169 11.29 -11.53 1.35
C THR A 169 11.55 -12.29 0.04
N THR A 170 12.81 -12.39 -0.35
CA THR A 170 13.26 -13.26 -1.44
C THR A 170 13.56 -14.68 -0.94
N VAL A 171 13.64 -14.86 0.38
CA VAL A 171 13.91 -16.15 1.04
C VAL A 171 12.61 -16.73 1.56
N LYS A 172 12.43 -18.04 1.35
CA LYS A 172 11.29 -18.77 1.90
C LYS A 172 11.38 -18.79 3.43
N LEU A 173 10.44 -18.12 4.08
CA LEU A 173 10.31 -18.12 5.53
C LEU A 173 9.51 -19.33 6.00
N THR A 174 9.82 -19.81 7.20
CA THR A 174 8.91 -20.67 7.94
C THR A 174 7.65 -19.89 8.34
N LYS A 175 6.57 -20.62 8.66
CA LYS A 175 5.33 -20.00 9.16
C LYS A 175 5.56 -19.12 10.40
N ALA A 176 6.44 -19.56 11.31
CA ALA A 176 6.74 -18.82 12.53
C ALA A 176 7.49 -17.51 12.25
N GLU A 177 8.52 -17.55 11.38
CA GLU A 177 9.27 -16.35 10.98
C GLU A 177 8.39 -15.37 10.21
N TRP A 178 7.54 -15.86 9.32
CA TRP A 178 6.58 -15.02 8.61
C TRP A 178 5.69 -14.27 9.61
N VAL A 179 5.10 -14.99 10.58
CA VAL A 179 4.23 -14.40 11.61
C VAL A 179 4.98 -13.36 12.43
N GLU A 180 6.21 -13.66 12.86
CA GLU A 180 7.02 -12.70 13.60
C GLU A 180 7.32 -11.44 12.79
N GLN A 181 7.70 -11.57 11.52
CA GLN A 181 7.99 -10.43 10.66
C GLN A 181 6.74 -9.57 10.40
N ARG A 182 5.58 -10.21 10.16
CA ARG A 182 4.31 -9.49 9.99
C ARG A 182 3.93 -8.74 11.25
N GLU A 183 4.06 -9.35 12.43
CA GLU A 183 3.77 -8.68 13.70
C GLU A 183 4.71 -7.48 13.95
N ARG A 184 5.98 -7.58 13.56
CA ARG A 184 6.92 -6.44 13.62
C ARG A 184 6.49 -5.30 12.69
N LEU A 185 6.04 -5.60 11.47
CA LEU A 185 5.54 -4.60 10.53
C LEU A 185 4.24 -3.97 11.04
N ILE A 186 3.28 -4.76 11.52
CA ILE A 186 2.03 -4.23 12.10
C ILE A 186 2.34 -3.27 13.25
N LYS A 187 3.28 -3.60 14.13
CA LYS A 187 3.72 -2.71 15.22
C LYS A 187 4.31 -1.39 14.69
N LEU A 188 5.16 -1.45 13.66
CA LEU A 188 5.74 -0.27 13.01
C LEU A 188 4.64 0.63 12.42
N PHE A 189 3.71 0.06 11.64
CA PHE A 189 2.64 0.82 11.00
C PHE A 189 1.71 1.46 12.05
N ARG A 190 1.33 0.69 13.08
CA ARG A 190 0.53 1.21 14.20
C ARG A 190 1.24 2.33 14.96
N SER A 191 2.57 2.24 15.13
CA SER A 191 3.34 3.24 15.88
C SER A 191 3.40 4.59 15.17
N VAL A 192 3.30 4.63 13.84
CA VAL A 192 3.22 5.89 13.07
C VAL A 192 1.77 6.34 12.81
N GLY A 193 0.80 5.62 13.38
CA GLY A 193 -0.61 6.02 13.40
C GLY A 193 -1.50 5.34 12.36
N PHE A 194 -1.02 4.35 11.60
CA PHE A 194 -1.91 3.57 10.75
C PHE A 194 -2.91 2.80 11.63
N ARG A 195 -4.14 2.67 11.16
CA ARG A 195 -5.16 1.79 11.76
C ARG A 195 -5.78 0.90 10.70
N ARG A 196 -6.23 -0.27 11.13
CA ARG A 196 -6.83 -1.26 10.24
C ARG A 196 -8.16 -0.75 9.68
N ILE A 197 -8.48 -1.13 8.44
CA ILE A 197 -9.78 -0.88 7.84
C ILE A 197 -10.69 -2.07 8.08
N GLY A 198 -11.77 -1.88 8.85
CA GLY A 198 -12.62 -2.97 9.31
C GLY A 198 -11.80 -4.05 10.02
N ASN A 199 -12.03 -5.30 9.62
CA ASN A 199 -11.22 -6.45 10.06
C ASN A 199 -10.32 -7.01 8.94
N THR A 200 -10.03 -6.22 7.90
CA THR A 200 -9.27 -6.65 6.71
C THR A 200 -7.76 -6.67 6.95
N VAL A 201 -6.97 -7.12 5.97
CA VAL A 201 -5.49 -7.04 6.03
C VAL A 201 -4.95 -5.62 5.87
N HIS A 202 -5.75 -4.70 5.30
CA HIS A 202 -5.33 -3.35 4.94
C HIS A 202 -5.42 -2.36 6.09
N PHE A 203 -4.55 -1.37 6.02
CA PHE A 203 -4.47 -0.24 6.92
C PHE A 203 -4.61 1.06 6.16
N CYS A 204 -5.03 2.11 6.84
CA CYS A 204 -4.98 3.47 6.34
C CYS A 204 -4.34 4.40 7.38
N LEU A 205 -3.70 5.46 6.89
CA LEU A 205 -3.18 6.56 7.66
C LEU A 205 -3.82 7.87 7.19
N ALA A 206 -4.52 8.56 8.09
CA ALA A 206 -5.00 9.91 7.85
C ALA A 206 -3.89 10.94 8.09
N LYS A 207 -3.88 12.00 7.27
CA LYS A 207 -3.04 13.20 7.42
C LYS A 207 -3.53 14.09 8.56
N ASP A 208 -4.85 14.24 8.71
CA ASP A 208 -5.44 15.04 9.78
C ASP A 208 -5.09 14.44 11.17
N PRO A 209 -4.40 15.19 12.04
CA PRO A 209 -4.08 14.73 13.39
C PRO A 209 -5.31 14.54 14.29
N HIS A 210 -6.47 15.11 13.95
CA HIS A 210 -7.71 14.98 14.73
C HIS A 210 -8.64 13.88 14.21
N HIS A 211 -8.29 13.22 13.10
CA HIS A 211 -9.05 12.13 12.53
C HIS A 211 -9.32 11.04 13.56
N PHE A 212 -10.51 10.45 13.55
CA PHE A 212 -10.93 9.48 14.59
C PHE A 212 -9.97 8.28 14.70
N SER A 213 -9.37 7.84 13.60
CA SER A 213 -8.35 6.78 13.63
C SER A 213 -7.13 7.10 14.52
N LYS A 214 -6.79 8.38 14.73
CA LYS A 214 -5.72 8.82 15.64
C LYS A 214 -6.11 8.68 17.11
N GLN A 215 -7.41 8.66 17.40
CA GLN A 215 -7.96 8.51 18.75
C GLN A 215 -8.04 7.04 19.17
N VAL A 216 -7.96 6.10 18.22
CA VAL A 216 -7.92 4.66 18.49
C VAL A 216 -6.55 4.29 19.08
N PRO A 217 -6.48 3.80 20.33
CA PRO A 217 -5.23 3.29 20.92
C PRO A 217 -4.66 2.10 20.13
N ILE A 218 -3.33 1.95 20.11
CA ILE A 218 -2.65 0.87 19.35
C ILE A 218 -3.12 -0.52 19.77
N ASP A 219 -3.36 -0.72 21.06
CA ASP A 219 -3.83 -1.96 21.67
C ASP A 219 -5.35 -2.21 21.47
N GLN A 220 -6.08 -1.20 21.01
CA GLN A 220 -7.51 -1.27 20.68
C GLN A 220 -7.76 -1.24 19.16
N ASP A 221 -6.72 -1.21 18.34
CA ASP A 221 -6.85 -1.34 16.90
C ASP A 221 -7.42 -2.72 16.53
N ALA A 222 -8.27 -2.77 15.51
CA ALA A 222 -9.01 -3.97 15.17
C ALA A 222 -8.08 -5.16 14.84
N PRO A 223 -8.44 -6.38 15.26
CA PRO A 223 -7.74 -7.57 14.80
C PRO A 223 -8.04 -7.82 13.32
N HIS A 224 -7.10 -8.45 12.61
CA HIS A 224 -7.40 -9.09 11.33
C HIS A 224 -8.29 -10.29 11.60
N LEU A 225 -9.44 -10.36 10.92
CA LEU A 225 -10.24 -11.57 10.87
C LEU A 225 -10.04 -12.17 9.49
N GLU A 226 -9.41 -13.34 9.46
CA GLU A 226 -9.50 -14.16 8.26
C GLU A 226 -11.00 -14.38 7.97
N PRO A 227 -11.45 -14.23 6.71
CA PRO A 227 -12.82 -14.56 6.34
C PRO A 227 -13.21 -15.90 6.96
N SER A 228 -14.37 -15.98 7.61
CA SER A 228 -14.77 -17.13 8.43
C SER A 228 -14.76 -18.42 7.61
N THR A 229 -13.66 -19.16 7.69
CA THR A 229 -13.40 -20.43 7.02
C THR A 229 -13.49 -20.43 5.50
N TYR A 230 -12.47 -20.98 4.86
CA TYR A 230 -12.47 -21.39 3.46
C TYR A 230 -13.67 -22.27 3.06
N ALA A 231 -14.52 -22.75 3.99
CA ALA A 231 -15.73 -23.52 3.71
C ALA A 231 -16.97 -22.63 3.46
N GLU A 232 -17.16 -21.56 4.23
CA GLU A 232 -18.23 -20.57 3.97
C GLU A 232 -17.84 -19.66 2.82
N ALA A 233 -16.55 -19.32 2.71
CA ALA A 233 -16.01 -18.66 1.54
C ALA A 233 -16.12 -19.55 0.30
N GLN A 234 -15.80 -20.85 0.30
CA GLN A 234 -16.04 -21.70 -0.90
C GLN A 234 -17.52 -21.88 -1.25
N ALA A 235 -18.44 -21.81 -0.27
CA ALA A 235 -19.88 -21.86 -0.54
C ALA A 235 -20.37 -20.54 -1.16
N ALA A 236 -19.95 -19.40 -0.60
CA ALA A 236 -20.28 -18.07 -1.11
C ALA A 236 -19.50 -17.69 -2.38
N ASP A 237 -18.29 -18.22 -2.55
CA ASP A 237 -17.40 -18.06 -3.72
C ASP A 237 -17.83 -19.00 -4.84
N LYS A 238 -18.41 -20.18 -4.57
CA LYS A 238 -19.15 -20.92 -5.61
C LYS A 238 -20.36 -20.14 -6.10
N GLU A 239 -21.16 -19.60 -5.18
CA GLU A 239 -22.37 -18.86 -5.53
C GLU A 239 -22.04 -17.52 -6.21
N SER A 240 -20.97 -16.85 -5.77
CA SER A 240 -20.45 -15.60 -6.36
C SER A 240 -19.65 -15.84 -7.64
N SER A 241 -18.92 -16.95 -7.77
CA SER A 241 -18.23 -17.36 -9.00
C SER A 241 -19.23 -17.85 -10.04
N GLU A 242 -20.28 -18.58 -9.65
CA GLU A 242 -21.39 -18.93 -10.55
C GLU A 242 -22.19 -17.69 -10.96
N ALA A 243 -22.42 -16.73 -10.05
CA ALA A 243 -23.03 -15.45 -10.39
C ALA A 243 -22.13 -14.57 -11.27
N PHE A 244 -20.82 -14.54 -11.01
CA PHE A 244 -19.81 -13.82 -11.80
C PHE A 244 -19.65 -14.43 -13.19
N MET A 245 -19.58 -15.76 -13.29
CA MET A 245 -19.55 -16.48 -14.56
C MET A 245 -20.87 -16.34 -15.33
N ALA A 246 -22.01 -16.33 -14.65
CA ALA A 246 -23.31 -16.05 -15.26
C ALA A 246 -23.40 -14.60 -15.76
N MET A 247 -22.84 -13.64 -15.03
CA MET A 247 -22.75 -12.23 -15.42
C MET A 247 -21.84 -12.04 -16.63
N LEU A 248 -20.64 -12.62 -16.63
CA LEU A 248 -19.70 -12.57 -17.77
C LEU A 248 -20.30 -13.21 -19.04
N LYS A 249 -21.05 -14.31 -18.89
CA LYS A 249 -21.76 -14.98 -19.98
C LYS A 249 -22.96 -14.16 -20.48
N GLN A 250 -23.70 -13.49 -19.59
CA GLN A 250 -24.80 -12.59 -19.95
C GLN A 250 -24.31 -11.33 -20.68
N TRP A 251 -23.10 -10.87 -20.39
CA TRP A 251 -22.49 -9.69 -21.01
C TRP A 251 -21.67 -10.00 -22.27
N GLY A 252 -21.57 -11.26 -22.69
CA GLY A 252 -20.98 -11.66 -23.97
C GLY A 252 -19.45 -11.46 -24.04
N VAL A 253 -18.75 -11.55 -22.90
CA VAL A 253 -17.29 -11.41 -22.85
C VAL A 253 -16.61 -12.54 -23.64
N PRO A 254 -15.78 -12.25 -24.65
CA PRO A 254 -15.11 -13.27 -25.46
C PRO A 254 -14.28 -14.23 -24.59
N GLY A 255 -14.52 -15.55 -24.73
CA GLY A 255 -13.85 -16.60 -23.95
C GLY A 255 -14.70 -17.24 -22.84
N TYR A 256 -15.91 -16.71 -22.58
CA TYR A 256 -16.80 -17.21 -21.51
C TYR A 256 -18.23 -17.56 -22.01
N THR A 257 -18.42 -17.81 -23.31
CA THR A 257 -19.70 -18.21 -23.94
C THR A 257 -19.95 -19.71 -23.95
#